data_AF-K2CXM1-F1
#
_entry.id   AF-K2CXM1-F1
#
_cell.length_a   1.000
_cell.length_b   1.000
_cell.length_c   1.000
_cell.angle_alpha   90.00
_cell.angle_beta   90.00
_cell.angle_gamma   90.00
#
_symmetry.space_group_name_H-M   'P 1'
#
loop_
_entity.id
_entity.type
_entity.pdbx_description
1 polymer ?
#
loop_
_entity_poly.entity_id
_entity_poly.type
_entity_poly.pdbx_seq_one_letter_code
_entity_poly.pdbx_strand_id
1 'polypeptide(L)'
;MHTNPIDANRDEALTERGLPELAYIDNSWDKSKGAAPVIAVKRGESGFHPIFTRLSADELNQQAGVTPAQREAMHIGSMMGWHVPGANPATHERLAV
;
A
#
# COMPACT_ATOMS: atom_id res chain seq x y z
N MET A 1 -14.01 4.85 22.08
CA MET A 1 -13.22 4.31 20.97
C MET A 1 -11.88 5.03 21.02
N HIS A 2 -10.77 4.34 21.35
CA HIS A 2 -9.44 4.96 21.33
C HIS A 2 -9.06 5.16 19.86
N THR A 3 -9.19 6.36 19.35
CA THR A 3 -8.61 6.72 18.05
C THR A 3 -7.10 6.76 18.22
N ASN A 4 -6.38 5.95 17.43
CA ASN A 4 -4.93 6.02 17.40
C ASN A 4 -4.55 7.42 16.86
N PRO A 5 -3.57 8.13 17.43
CA PRO A 5 -3.14 9.43 16.90
C PRO A 5 -2.76 9.41 15.41
N ILE A 6 -2.31 8.26 14.89
CA ILE A 6 -2.07 8.04 13.45
C ILE A 6 -3.38 8.11 12.65
N ASP A 7 -4.52 7.72 13.21
CA ASP A 7 -5.81 7.80 12.51
C ASP A 7 -6.35 9.24 12.41
N ALA A 8 -5.83 10.18 13.22
CA ALA A 8 -6.29 11.58 13.25
C ALA A 8 -5.50 12.51 12.30
N ASN A 9 -4.19 12.27 12.10
CA ASN A 9 -3.30 13.03 11.20
C ASN A 9 -2.50 12.09 10.29
N ARG A 10 -3.22 11.22 9.59
CA ARG A 10 -2.67 10.01 8.95
C ARG A 10 -1.67 10.29 7.84
N ASP A 11 -1.87 11.35 7.07
CA ASP A 11 -1.08 11.54 5.86
C ASP A 11 0.33 12.06 6.14
N GLU A 12 0.48 13.09 7.00
CA GLU A 12 1.78 13.68 7.34
C GLU A 12 2.69 12.67 8.07
N ALA A 13 2.18 12.01 9.12
CA ALA A 13 2.95 11.03 9.88
C ALA A 13 3.35 9.80 9.06
N LEU A 14 2.52 9.38 8.09
CA LEU A 14 2.86 8.28 7.18
C LEU A 14 3.82 8.74 6.07
N THR A 15 3.75 10.01 5.66
CA THR A 15 4.75 10.63 4.75
C THR A 15 6.13 10.64 5.39
N GLU A 16 6.25 11.07 6.64
CA GLU A 16 7.52 11.09 7.39
C GLU A 16 8.13 9.69 7.55
N ARG A 17 7.30 8.65 7.58
CA ARG A 17 7.73 7.24 7.59
C ARG A 17 8.19 6.73 6.22
N GLY A 18 8.15 7.56 5.18
CA GLY A 18 8.54 7.21 3.84
C GLY A 18 7.51 6.36 3.09
N LEU A 19 6.24 6.32 3.52
CA LEU A 19 5.20 5.71 2.70
C LEU A 19 4.87 6.61 1.50
N PRO A 20 4.72 6.05 0.29
CA PRO A 20 4.28 6.81 -0.87
C PRO A 20 2.81 7.19 -0.73
N GLU A 21 2.34 8.17 -1.49
CA GLU A 21 0.91 8.52 -1.54
C GLU A 21 0.06 7.35 -2.06
N LEU A 22 0.58 6.64 -3.07
CA LEU A 22 -0.10 5.57 -3.79
C LEU A 22 0.84 4.39 -3.98
N ALA A 23 0.33 3.17 -3.86
CA ALA A 23 1.03 1.94 -4.24
C ALA A 23 0.07 0.97 -4.92
N TYR A 24 0.61 0.08 -5.74
CA TYR A 24 -0.16 -0.90 -6.50
C TYR A 24 0.11 -2.31 -6.01
N ILE A 25 -0.94 -3.09 -5.76
CA ILE A 25 -0.82 -4.47 -5.29
C ILE A 25 -1.41 -5.40 -6.36
N ASP A 26 -0.70 -6.49 -6.63
CA ASP A 26 -1.21 -7.57 -7.47
C ASP A 26 -2.46 -8.19 -6.85
N ASN A 27 -3.53 -8.26 -7.64
CA ASN A 27 -4.80 -8.86 -7.26
C ASN A 27 -5.12 -10.08 -8.15
N SER A 28 -4.10 -10.69 -8.76
CA SER A 28 -4.29 -11.83 -9.65
C SER A 28 -4.80 -13.09 -8.91
N TRP A 29 -4.72 -13.10 -7.58
CA TRP A 29 -5.26 -14.16 -6.73
C TRP A 29 -6.79 -14.14 -6.68
N ASP A 30 -7.44 -12.98 -6.84
CA ASP A 30 -8.90 -12.88 -6.90
C ASP A 30 -9.42 -13.39 -8.25
N LYS A 31 -10.10 -14.54 -8.22
CA LYS A 31 -10.68 -15.19 -9.41
C LYS A 31 -12.16 -14.86 -9.61
N SER A 32 -12.71 -13.92 -8.85
CA SER A 32 -14.10 -13.51 -9.02
C SER A 32 -14.34 -12.89 -10.40
N LYS A 33 -15.56 -13.03 -10.92
CA LYS A 33 -15.91 -12.47 -12.23
C LYS A 33 -15.85 -10.95 -12.16
N GLY A 34 -14.99 -10.34 -12.96
CA GLY A 34 -14.81 -8.89 -13.00
C GLY A 34 -13.80 -8.36 -11.99
N ALA A 35 -13.03 -9.22 -11.30
CA ALA A 35 -11.91 -8.79 -10.48
C ALA A 35 -10.90 -7.99 -11.31
N ALA A 36 -10.45 -6.87 -10.77
CA ALA A 36 -9.34 -6.13 -11.35
C ALA A 36 -8.02 -6.89 -11.10
N PRO A 37 -7.09 -6.93 -12.08
CA PRO A 37 -5.81 -7.61 -11.91
C PRO A 37 -4.88 -6.89 -10.92
N VAL A 38 -5.12 -5.60 -10.67
CA VAL A 38 -4.35 -4.75 -9.76
C VAL A 38 -5.32 -3.97 -8.89
N ILE A 39 -4.93 -3.72 -7.64
CA ILE A 39 -5.60 -2.78 -6.74
C ILE A 39 -4.64 -1.65 -6.38
N ALA A 40 -5.15 -0.43 -6.29
CA ALA A 40 -4.43 0.72 -5.79
C ALA A 40 -4.75 0.94 -4.31
N VAL A 41 -3.71 1.17 -3.53
CA VAL A 41 -3.79 1.53 -2.11
C VAL A 41 -3.35 2.96 -1.96
N LYS A 42 -4.22 3.77 -1.36
CA LYS A 42 -3.88 5.15 -0.99
C LYS A 42 -3.50 5.20 0.48
N ARG A 43 -2.39 5.89 0.77
CA ARG A 43 -1.84 5.99 2.11
C ARG A 43 -2.88 6.61 3.05
N GLY A 44 -3.04 5.98 4.21
CA GLY A 44 -4.00 6.45 5.20
C GLY A 44 -5.47 6.23 4.83
N GLU A 45 -5.80 5.58 3.71
CA GLU A 45 -7.15 5.11 3.46
C GLU A 45 -7.33 3.67 3.95
N SER A 46 -8.55 3.30 4.31
CA SER A 46 -8.93 1.90 4.49
C SER A 46 -9.52 1.37 3.19
N GLY A 47 -9.11 0.17 2.77
CA GLY A 47 -9.58 -0.45 1.54
C GLY A 47 -8.70 -0.17 0.33
N PHE A 48 -9.22 -0.52 -0.85
CA PHE A 48 -8.46 -0.60 -2.10
C PHE A 48 -9.33 -0.17 -3.28
N HIS A 49 -8.70 0.40 -4.31
CA HIS A 49 -9.37 0.84 -5.52
C HIS A 49 -9.02 -0.08 -6.69
N PRO A 50 -9.99 -0.71 -7.39
CA PRO A 50 -9.70 -1.62 -8.49
C PRO A 50 -9.11 -0.89 -9.70
N ILE A 51 -8.02 -1.42 -10.26
CA ILE A 51 -7.34 -0.88 -11.45
C ILE A 51 -7.40 -1.91 -12.59
N PHE A 52 -8.17 -1.60 -13.63
CA PHE A 52 -8.23 -2.39 -14.85
C PHE A 52 -7.15 -1.91 -15.84
N THR A 53 -5.98 -2.54 -15.76
CA THR A 53 -4.83 -2.23 -16.59
C THR A 53 -4.27 -3.49 -17.26
N ARG A 54 -3.43 -3.30 -18.28
CA ARG A 54 -2.59 -4.37 -18.84
C ARG A 54 -1.22 -4.47 -18.18
N LEU A 55 -0.83 -3.47 -17.39
CA LEU A 55 0.43 -3.45 -16.65
C LEU A 55 0.31 -4.26 -15.35
N SER A 56 1.40 -4.89 -14.95
CA SER A 56 1.54 -5.49 -13.63
C SER A 56 1.63 -4.43 -12.53
N ALA A 57 1.37 -4.85 -11.29
CA ALA A 57 1.57 -3.99 -10.12
C ALA A 57 3.03 -3.55 -9.98
N ASP A 58 4.00 -4.39 -10.34
CA ASP A 58 5.43 -4.06 -10.29
C ASP A 58 5.80 -2.98 -11.31
N GLU A 59 5.32 -3.08 -12.55
CA GLU A 59 5.56 -2.05 -13.57
C GLU A 59 4.97 -0.70 -13.15
N LEU A 60 3.76 -0.70 -12.57
CA LEU A 60 3.13 0.52 -12.07
C LEU A 60 3.90 1.13 -10.89
N ASN A 61 4.35 0.30 -9.94
CA ASN A 61 5.15 0.79 -8.82
C ASN A 61 6.52 1.30 -9.27
N GLN A 62 7.16 0.65 -10.23
CA GLN A 62 8.42 1.12 -10.81
C GLN A 62 8.25 2.49 -11.47
N GLN A 63 7.16 2.70 -12.22
CA GLN A 63 6.84 4.02 -12.82
C GLN A 63 6.55 5.08 -11.76
N ALA A 64 5.93 4.69 -10.64
CA ALA A 64 5.62 5.57 -9.52
C ALA A 64 6.81 5.79 -8.55
N GLY A 65 7.95 5.14 -8.76
CA GLY A 65 9.10 5.20 -7.85
C GLY A 65 8.86 4.53 -6.49
N VAL A 66 7.89 3.61 -6.42
CA VAL A 66 7.53 2.87 -5.21
C VAL A 66 8.43 1.64 -5.08
N THR A 67 9.16 1.55 -3.98
CA THR A 67 10.02 0.40 -3.66
C THR A 67 9.21 -0.82 -3.20
N PRO A 68 9.74 -2.04 -3.30
CA PRO A 68 9.06 -3.23 -2.79
C PRO A 68 8.75 -3.16 -1.28
N ALA A 69 9.66 -2.58 -0.48
CA ALA A 69 9.46 -2.36 0.95
C ALA A 69 8.28 -1.41 1.23
N GLN A 70 8.18 -0.33 0.45
CA GLN A 70 7.05 0.60 0.54
C GLN A 70 5.74 -0.07 0.11
N ARG A 71 5.76 -0.83 -0.99
CA ARG A 71 4.59 -1.57 -1.48
C ARG A 71 4.04 -2.52 -0.41
N GLU A 72 4.91 -3.29 0.25
CA GLU A 72 4.49 -4.23 1.30
C GLU A 72 3.93 -3.50 2.52
N ALA A 73 4.58 -2.40 2.94
CA ALA A 73 4.08 -1.58 4.03
C ALA A 73 2.70 -0.96 3.73
N MET A 74 2.46 -0.55 2.48
CA MET A 74 1.15 -0.06 2.02
C MET A 74 0.10 -1.17 2.06
N HIS A 75 0.43 -2.37 1.62
CA HIS A 75 -0.46 -3.52 1.65
C HIS A 75 -0.89 -3.85 3.08
N ILE A 76 0.07 -4.02 4.00
CA ILE A 76 -0.20 -4.30 5.41
C ILE A 76 -0.99 -3.15 6.05
N GLY A 77 -0.63 -1.90 5.79
CA GLY A 77 -1.32 -0.73 6.31
C GLY A 77 -2.80 -0.68 5.93
N SER A 78 -3.11 -1.01 4.68
CA SER A 78 -4.49 -1.05 4.17
C SER A 78 -5.32 -2.22 4.72
N MET A 79 -4.70 -3.36 5.02
CA MET A 79 -5.37 -4.56 5.55
C MET A 79 -5.52 -4.56 7.07
N MET A 80 -4.45 -4.22 7.79
CA MET A 80 -4.31 -4.39 9.24
C MET A 80 -4.29 -3.06 10.00
N GLY A 81 -4.32 -1.94 9.27
CA GLY A 81 -4.23 -0.59 9.83
C GLY A 81 -2.79 -0.05 9.84
N TRP A 82 -2.68 1.27 9.73
CA TRP A 82 -1.40 1.95 9.47
C TRP A 82 -0.53 2.14 10.72
N HIS A 83 -1.02 1.75 11.89
CA HIS A 83 -0.30 1.85 13.15
C HIS A 83 0.57 0.61 13.45
N VAL A 84 0.36 -0.49 12.73
CA VAL A 84 1.09 -1.73 12.96
C VAL A 84 2.54 -1.61 12.45
N PRO A 85 3.53 -2.27 13.07
CA PRO A 85 4.92 -2.20 12.63
C PRO A 85 5.10 -2.60 11.15
N GLY A 86 4.35 -3.58 10.67
CA GLY A 86 4.42 -4.02 9.27
C GLY A 86 3.96 -2.97 8.26
N ALA A 87 3.27 -1.90 8.69
CA ALA A 87 2.95 -0.74 7.84
C ALA A 87 4.09 0.30 7.79
N ASN A 88 5.30 -0.06 8.22
CA ASN A 88 6.50 0.76 8.11
C ASN A 88 7.46 0.16 7.06
N PRO A 89 7.84 0.90 5.99
CA PRO A 89 8.80 0.40 5.00
C PRO A 89 10.13 -0.06 5.61
N ALA A 90 10.57 0.56 6.70
CA ALA A 90 11.82 0.20 7.39
C ALA A 90 11.80 -1.24 7.96
N THR A 91 10.62 -1.82 8.24
CA THR A 91 10.56 -3.23 8.69
C THR A 91 10.79 -4.22 7.55
N HIS A 92 10.78 -3.73 6.31
CA HIS A 92 10.90 -4.49 5.07
C HIS A 92 12.18 -4.17 4.30
N GLU A 93 13.19 -3.57 4.93
CA GLU A 93 14.46 -3.16 4.28
C GLU A 93 15.15 -4.30 3.51
N ARG A 94 14.91 -5.57 3.86
CA ARG A 94 15.41 -6.73 3.10
C ARG A 94 14.74 -6.95 1.74
N LEU A 95 13.68 -6.21 1.43
CA LEU A 95 13.00 -6.19 0.13
C LEU A 95 13.53 -5.07 -0.79
N ALA A 96 14.42 -4.20 -0.31
CA ALA A 96 15.13 -3.24 -1.15
C ALA A 96 16.25 -3.99 -1.90
N VAL A 97 16.05 -4.24 -3.19
CA VAL A 97 17.06 -4.81 -4.10
C VAL A 97 17.66 -3.73 -4.99
#